data_AF-A0A519BBZ9-F1
#
_entry.id   AF-A0A519BBZ9-F1
#
_cell.length_a   1.000
_cell.length_b   1.000
_cell.length_c   1.000
_cell.angle_alpha   90.00
_cell.angle_beta   90.00
_cell.angle_gamma   90.00
#
_symmetry.space_group_name_H-M   'P 1'
#
loop_
_entity.id
_entity.type
_entity.pdbx_description
1 polymer ?
#
loop_
_entity_poly.entity_id
_entity_poly.type
_entity_poly.pdbx_seq_one_letter_code
_entity_poly.pdbx_strand_id
1 'polypeptide(L)'
;MKILFILGILAALTVLNLGLVSGRAAAASCNNPALTLWSRFYNVKIKSNKKYYIDPYTDNVIALYFLKKNKNTGIIKDYILWYFKHLNYPDKFGLTGTMYDYIISKSGCIERPANTYDSADSYAATYIMAVYKYYKKTKDIKMLKYISSKLKDVAYIIPYLQTSNNGLIKALPDKDEEYLMDNCEDYGGVKAYLGLLEITGEKSGKEFNYYEKLKKSIKAAIIKNLYNRRRNNFDWAIIKGRKRYSNWLVYYPDALAQLFPILYGITDQSTVSAKFLWNKFKSIYRKKTGPFPAEQKALYFLTKEKINK
;
A
#
# COMPACT_ATOMS: atom_id res chain seq x y z
N MET A 1 71.42 50.59 18.43
CA MET A 1 70.65 50.04 19.57
C MET A 1 69.51 49.19 18.99
N LYS A 2 69.61 47.86 19.17
CA LYS A 2 68.63 46.78 18.85
C LYS A 2 68.17 46.65 17.37
N ILE A 3 68.63 45.64 16.61
CA ILE A 3 68.08 44.25 16.51
C ILE A 3 66.72 44.28 15.78
N LEU A 4 66.38 43.55 14.70
CA LEU A 4 66.92 42.45 13.86
C LEU A 4 66.03 42.49 12.56
N PHE A 5 66.54 42.32 11.33
CA PHE A 5 66.44 41.11 10.46
C PHE A 5 64.99 40.56 10.27
N ILE A 6 64.46 40.21 9.08
CA ILE A 6 65.06 39.76 7.82
C ILE A 6 63.96 39.56 6.74
N LEU A 7 64.36 39.69 5.45
CA LEU A 7 63.87 39.09 4.18
C LEU A 7 62.36 38.80 3.98
N GLY A 8 61.72 39.06 2.84
CA GLY A 8 62.21 39.30 1.49
C GLY A 8 61.17 38.79 0.47
N ILE A 9 61.45 39.08 -0.80
CA ILE A 9 60.88 38.47 -2.03
C ILE A 9 59.71 39.22 -2.70
N LEU A 10 60.10 39.95 -3.75
CA LEU A 10 59.32 40.30 -4.94
C LEU A 10 58.73 39.04 -5.61
N ALA A 11 57.45 39.07 -5.97
CA ALA A 11 56.93 38.31 -7.10
C ALA A 11 55.64 38.94 -7.65
N ALA A 12 55.54 38.94 -8.98
CA ALA A 12 54.63 39.69 -9.83
C ALA A 12 53.12 39.49 -9.54
N LEU A 13 52.36 40.59 -9.68
CA LEU A 13 50.91 40.55 -9.81
C LEU A 13 50.54 40.01 -11.20
N THR A 14 50.03 38.79 -11.25
CA THR A 14 49.15 38.33 -12.33
C THR A 14 47.72 38.41 -11.80
N VAL A 15 46.93 39.31 -12.37
CA VAL A 15 45.49 39.44 -12.10
C VAL A 15 44.81 38.19 -12.68
N LEU A 16 44.53 37.20 -11.82
CA LEU A 16 43.60 36.12 -12.16
C LEU A 16 42.18 36.60 -11.81
N ASN A 17 41.42 36.90 -12.84
CA ASN A 17 40.01 37.27 -12.74
C ASN A 17 39.22 36.02 -12.31
N LEU A 18 39.01 35.85 -11.00
CA LEU A 18 38.13 34.83 -10.45
C LEU A 18 36.68 35.22 -10.76
N GLY A 19 36.21 34.77 -11.93
CA GLY A 19 34.79 34.70 -12.21
C GLY A 19 34.12 33.82 -11.17
N LEU A 20 33.40 34.46 -10.24
CA LEU A 20 32.41 33.82 -9.38
C LEU A 20 31.31 33.24 -10.27
N VAL A 21 31.51 32.00 -10.73
CA VAL A 21 30.41 31.18 -11.22
C VAL A 21 29.60 30.80 -9.99
N SER A 22 28.61 31.61 -9.66
CA SER A 22 27.52 31.22 -8.76
C SER A 22 26.64 30.20 -9.48
N GLY A 23 27.20 29.03 -9.77
CA GLY A 23 26.45 27.87 -10.20
C GLY A 23 25.67 27.38 -9.00
N ARG A 24 24.38 27.71 -8.93
CA ARG A 24 23.44 26.90 -8.16
C ARG A 24 23.49 25.50 -8.76
N ALA A 25 24.34 24.64 -8.21
CA ALA A 25 24.23 23.21 -8.43
C ALA A 25 22.80 22.83 -8.01
N ALA A 26 21.94 22.53 -8.98
CA ALA A 26 20.64 21.95 -8.68
C ALA A 26 20.93 20.67 -7.89
N ALA A 27 20.58 20.65 -6.60
CA ALA A 27 20.78 19.48 -5.77
C ALA A 27 20.22 18.25 -6.51
N ALA A 28 21.07 17.26 -6.77
CA ALA A 28 20.69 16.08 -7.52
C ALA A 28 19.43 15.46 -6.87
N SER A 29 18.39 15.24 -7.68
CA SER A 29 17.19 14.56 -7.19
C SER A 29 17.49 13.08 -6.96
N CYS A 30 17.23 12.57 -5.76
CA CYS A 30 17.28 11.15 -5.50
C CYS A 30 16.01 10.50 -6.01
N ASN A 31 16.18 9.36 -6.69
CA ASN A 31 15.06 8.56 -7.19
C ASN A 31 14.45 7.75 -6.04
N ASN A 32 13.63 8.38 -5.18
CA ASN A 32 12.90 7.65 -4.14
C ASN A 32 11.85 6.71 -4.79
N PRO A 33 11.89 5.39 -4.53
CA PRO A 33 11.03 4.44 -5.22
C PRO A 33 9.53 4.64 -5.01
N ALA A 34 9.10 4.99 -3.80
CA ALA A 34 7.69 5.23 -3.47
C ALA A 34 7.17 6.48 -4.19
N LEU A 35 7.86 7.62 -4.05
CA LEU A 35 7.54 8.85 -4.76
C LEU A 35 7.57 8.69 -6.29
N THR A 36 8.49 7.88 -6.82
CA THR A 36 8.58 7.58 -8.25
C THR A 36 7.40 6.72 -8.72
N LEU A 37 6.98 5.73 -7.94
CA LEU A 37 5.79 4.93 -8.24
C LEU A 37 4.53 5.79 -8.23
N TRP A 38 4.35 6.58 -7.17
CA TRP A 38 3.27 7.55 -6.99
C TRP A 38 3.20 8.52 -8.17
N SER A 39 4.30 9.23 -8.45
CA SER A 39 4.34 10.27 -9.49
C SER A 39 4.08 9.70 -10.89
N ARG A 40 4.51 8.46 -11.16
CA ARG A 40 4.24 7.76 -12.42
C ARG A 40 2.75 7.48 -12.60
N PHE A 41 2.03 7.09 -11.56
CA PHE A 41 0.60 6.84 -11.64
C PHE A 41 -0.20 8.13 -11.85
N TYR A 42 0.15 9.17 -11.09
CA TYR A 42 -0.51 10.47 -11.20
C TYR A 42 -0.09 11.27 -12.44
N ASN A 43 0.93 10.81 -13.18
CA ASN A 43 1.55 11.53 -14.30
C ASN A 43 1.98 12.97 -13.89
N VAL A 44 2.56 13.09 -12.69
CA VAL A 44 2.98 14.37 -12.12
C VAL A 44 4.50 14.46 -12.15
N LYS A 45 5.03 15.60 -12.61
CA LYS A 45 6.47 15.89 -12.48
C LYS A 45 6.79 16.26 -11.04
N ILE A 46 7.72 15.55 -10.42
CA ILE A 46 8.24 15.88 -9.09
C ILE A 46 8.91 17.26 -9.17
N LYS A 47 8.34 18.21 -8.42
CA LYS A 47 8.85 19.56 -8.25
C LYS A 47 9.86 19.63 -7.10
N SER A 48 11.01 20.22 -7.38
CA SER A 48 12.14 20.40 -6.46
C SER A 48 11.92 21.40 -5.33
N ASN A 49 10.73 21.98 -5.20
CA ASN A 49 10.36 22.94 -4.14
C ASN A 49 9.19 22.45 -3.25
N LYS A 50 8.68 21.24 -3.46
CA LYS A 50 7.50 20.72 -2.73
C LYS A 50 7.87 19.46 -1.94
N LYS A 51 7.34 19.32 -0.71
CA LYS A 51 7.37 18.04 0.03
C LYS A 51 6.18 17.18 -0.40
N TYR A 52 6.37 15.87 -0.41
CA TYR A 52 5.35 14.91 -0.78
C TYR A 52 4.96 14.08 0.43
N TYR A 53 3.66 13.96 0.68
CA TYR A 53 3.12 12.98 1.59
C TYR A 53 2.87 11.70 0.78
N ILE A 54 3.51 10.62 1.19
CA ILE A 54 3.35 9.30 0.60
C ILE A 54 2.63 8.43 1.61
N ASP A 55 1.52 7.88 1.15
CA ASP A 55 0.77 6.81 1.78
C ASP A 55 1.15 5.48 1.10
N PRO A 56 1.88 4.59 1.79
CA PRO A 56 2.25 3.28 1.28
C PRO A 56 1.08 2.36 0.92
N TYR A 57 -0.10 2.52 1.52
CA TYR A 57 -1.28 1.78 1.07
C TYR A 57 -1.68 2.16 -0.35
N THR A 58 -1.79 3.46 -0.62
CA THR A 58 -2.05 3.95 -1.98
C THR A 58 -1.01 3.42 -2.97
N ASP A 59 0.28 3.44 -2.60
CA ASP A 59 1.34 2.93 -3.46
C ASP A 59 1.30 1.40 -3.66
N ASN A 60 0.90 0.63 -2.65
CA ASN A 60 0.63 -0.80 -2.80
C ASN A 60 -0.47 -1.05 -3.84
N VAL A 61 -1.59 -0.32 -3.75
CA VAL A 61 -2.71 -0.43 -4.71
C VAL A 61 -2.28 -0.02 -6.11
N ILE A 62 -1.47 1.03 -6.26
CA ILE A 62 -0.86 1.46 -7.53
C ILE A 62 0.05 0.36 -8.09
N ALA A 63 0.87 -0.29 -7.26
CA ALA A 63 1.71 -1.41 -7.67
C ALA A 63 0.86 -2.56 -8.21
N LEU A 64 -0.24 -2.93 -7.53
CA LEU A 64 -1.18 -3.96 -8.00
C LEU A 64 -1.79 -3.59 -9.37
N TYR A 65 -2.10 -2.31 -9.59
CA TYR A 65 -2.58 -1.81 -10.89
C TYR A 65 -1.53 -1.95 -11.99
N PHE A 66 -0.29 -1.50 -11.76
CA PHE A 66 0.76 -1.58 -12.77
C PHE A 66 1.18 -3.02 -13.08
N LEU A 67 1.25 -3.89 -12.06
CA LEU A 67 1.48 -5.32 -12.23
C LEU A 67 0.40 -5.95 -13.11
N LYS A 68 -0.88 -5.59 -12.90
CA LYS A 68 -2.00 -6.06 -13.72
C LYS A 68 -1.90 -5.56 -15.17
N LYS A 69 -1.37 -4.35 -15.40
CA LYS A 69 -1.13 -3.79 -16.74
C LYS A 69 0.19 -4.20 -17.37
N ASN A 70 1.00 -5.04 -16.70
CA ASN A 70 2.33 -5.46 -17.14
C ASN A 70 3.29 -4.28 -17.39
N LYS A 71 3.24 -3.24 -16.55
CA LYS A 71 4.08 -2.05 -16.66
C LYS A 71 4.90 -1.83 -15.39
N ASN A 72 5.99 -1.05 -15.51
CA ASN A 72 6.76 -0.50 -14.39
C ASN A 72 7.33 -1.54 -13.41
N THR A 73 7.64 -2.76 -13.86
CA THR A 73 8.14 -3.83 -12.97
C THR A 73 9.42 -3.45 -12.23
N GLY A 74 10.35 -2.73 -12.86
CA GLY A 74 11.55 -2.21 -12.19
C GLY A 74 11.23 -1.29 -11.00
N ILE A 75 10.39 -0.27 -11.23
CA ILE A 75 9.96 0.68 -10.18
C ILE A 75 9.21 -0.06 -9.05
N ILE A 76 8.37 -1.05 -9.39
CA ILE A 76 7.67 -1.86 -8.40
C ILE A 76 8.63 -2.67 -7.54
N LYS A 77 9.70 -3.25 -8.13
CA LYS A 77 10.75 -3.94 -7.38
C LYS A 77 11.41 -3.00 -6.38
N ASP A 78 11.80 -1.82 -6.84
CA ASP A 78 12.48 -0.83 -6.00
C ASP A 78 11.56 -0.36 -4.86
N TYR A 79 10.26 -0.18 -5.15
CA TYR A 79 9.26 0.14 -4.14
C TYR A 79 9.07 -0.98 -3.11
N ILE A 80 8.97 -2.25 -3.53
CA ILE A 80 8.86 -3.38 -2.61
C ILE A 80 10.07 -3.44 -1.66
N LEU A 81 11.27 -3.25 -2.20
CA LEU A 81 12.50 -3.22 -1.40
C LEU A 81 12.57 -2.00 -0.49
N TRP A 82 12.06 -0.86 -0.93
CA TRP A 82 11.92 0.34 -0.11
C TRP A 82 10.97 0.08 1.07
N TYR A 83 9.77 -0.45 0.82
CA TYR A 83 8.80 -0.79 1.87
C TYR A 83 9.42 -1.76 2.89
N PHE A 84 10.07 -2.83 2.43
CA PHE A 84 10.75 -3.79 3.31
C PHE A 84 11.77 -3.14 4.25
N LYS A 85 12.54 -2.17 3.76
CA LYS A 85 13.56 -1.44 4.54
C LYS A 85 12.96 -0.46 5.55
N HIS A 86 11.72 -0.03 5.33
CA HIS A 86 11.02 0.96 6.14
C HIS A 86 9.99 0.37 7.11
N LEU A 87 9.89 -0.97 7.18
CA LEU A 87 9.06 -1.63 8.17
C LEU A 87 9.41 -1.17 9.60
N ASN A 88 8.39 -0.92 10.41
CA ASN A 88 8.53 -0.50 11.80
C ASN A 88 8.88 -1.68 12.70
N TYR A 89 9.83 -1.48 13.61
CA TYR A 89 10.29 -2.49 14.58
C TYR A 89 10.74 -1.83 15.90
N PRO A 90 9.83 -1.50 16.85
CA PRO A 90 8.36 -1.51 16.75
C PRO A 90 7.79 -0.16 16.26
N ASP A 91 6.48 -0.11 16.05
CA ASP A 91 5.71 1.12 15.85
C ASP A 91 5.17 1.73 17.15
N LYS A 92 4.33 2.76 17.02
CA LYS A 92 3.73 3.54 18.10
C LYS A 92 2.76 2.75 18.97
N PHE A 93 2.28 1.59 18.50
CA PHE A 93 1.43 0.67 19.27
C PHE A 93 2.22 -0.57 19.72
N GLY A 94 3.53 -0.62 19.50
CA GLY A 94 4.37 -1.75 19.86
C GLY A 94 4.36 -2.89 18.84
N LEU A 95 3.77 -2.71 17.66
CA LEU A 95 3.73 -3.75 16.63
C LEU A 95 4.99 -3.72 15.75
N THR A 96 5.39 -4.90 15.27
CA THR A 96 6.51 -5.07 14.34
C THR A 96 5.99 -5.48 12.97
N GLY A 97 6.61 -4.98 11.90
CA GLY A 97 6.18 -5.31 10.53
C GLY A 97 5.07 -4.42 9.98
N THR A 98 4.71 -3.33 10.68
CA THR A 98 3.84 -2.27 10.15
C THR A 98 4.63 -1.25 9.33
N MET A 99 3.93 -0.28 8.73
CA MET A 99 4.51 0.76 7.88
C MET A 99 3.87 2.10 8.23
N TYR A 100 4.70 3.13 8.44
CA TYR A 100 4.20 4.50 8.53
C TYR A 100 4.04 5.14 7.16
N ASP A 101 3.22 6.17 7.11
CA ASP A 101 3.25 7.17 6.04
C ASP A 101 4.56 7.98 6.10
N TYR A 102 4.95 8.55 4.97
CA TYR A 102 6.23 9.26 4.83
C TYR A 102 6.07 10.66 4.25
N ILE A 103 6.84 11.59 4.82
CA ILE A 103 7.08 12.91 4.22
C ILE A 103 8.42 12.85 3.49
N ILE A 104 8.38 12.96 2.17
CA ILE A 104 9.54 12.91 1.30
C ILE A 104 9.90 14.33 0.86
N SER A 105 11.18 14.65 0.96
CA SER A 105 11.70 15.97 0.66
C SER A 105 11.59 16.31 -0.82
N LYS A 106 11.78 17.61 -1.09
CA LYS A 106 11.72 18.19 -2.42
C LYS A 106 12.71 17.60 -3.43
N SER A 107 13.85 17.10 -2.95
CA SER A 107 14.84 16.40 -3.79
C SER A 107 14.57 14.89 -3.88
N GLY A 108 13.61 14.33 -3.14
CA GLY A 108 13.44 12.89 -3.02
C GLY A 108 14.51 12.19 -2.15
N CYS A 109 15.48 12.93 -1.60
CA CYS A 109 16.63 12.35 -0.91
C CYS A 109 16.45 12.18 0.60
N ILE A 110 15.50 12.89 1.19
CA ILE A 110 15.29 12.87 2.64
C ILE A 110 13.87 12.40 2.87
N GLU A 111 13.75 11.36 3.68
CA GLU A 111 12.50 10.70 4.01
C GLU A 111 12.33 10.79 5.52
N ARG A 112 11.13 11.14 5.98
CA ARG A 112 10.79 11.17 7.40
C ARG A 112 9.49 10.42 7.63
N PRO A 113 9.45 9.43 8.54
CA PRO A 113 8.19 8.82 8.90
C PRO A 113 7.28 9.89 9.52
N ALA A 114 6.01 9.89 9.13
CA ALA A 114 4.98 10.74 9.72
C ALA A 114 4.48 10.18 11.07
N ASN A 115 4.96 8.99 11.47
CA ASN A 115 4.55 8.27 12.68
C ASN A 115 3.02 8.03 12.73
N THR A 116 2.42 7.85 11.57
CA THR A 116 1.00 7.57 11.40
C THR A 116 0.77 6.65 10.22
N TYR A 117 -0.37 5.97 10.25
CA TYR A 117 -1.00 5.20 9.18
C TYR A 117 -2.48 5.09 9.61
N ASP A 118 -3.39 4.95 8.65
CA ASP A 118 -4.83 4.87 8.93
C ASP A 118 -5.34 3.42 9.05
N SER A 119 -4.59 2.44 8.52
CA SER A 119 -4.93 1.01 8.59
C SER A 119 -3.66 0.14 8.61
N ALA A 120 -3.39 -0.57 9.71
CA ALA A 120 -2.24 -1.48 9.79
C ALA A 120 -2.47 -2.77 8.97
N ASP A 121 -3.68 -3.31 9.03
CA ASP A 121 -4.13 -4.51 8.33
C ASP A 121 -4.06 -4.36 6.80
N SER A 122 -4.67 -3.32 6.22
CA SER A 122 -4.72 -3.12 4.77
C SER A 122 -3.34 -2.79 4.18
N TYR A 123 -2.49 -2.06 4.91
CA TYR A 123 -1.11 -1.79 4.49
C TYR A 123 -0.34 -3.11 4.36
N ALA A 124 -0.43 -3.98 5.39
CA ALA A 124 0.17 -5.30 5.38
C ALA A 124 -0.39 -6.19 4.26
N ALA A 125 -1.71 -6.30 4.17
CA ALA A 125 -2.39 -7.16 3.20
C ALA A 125 -2.07 -6.77 1.75
N THR A 126 -2.13 -5.47 1.43
CA THR A 126 -1.86 -4.97 0.07
C THR A 126 -0.38 -5.09 -0.30
N TYR A 127 0.54 -4.90 0.64
CA TYR A 127 1.97 -5.12 0.42
C TYR A 127 2.26 -6.60 0.08
N ILE A 128 1.73 -7.54 0.86
CA ILE A 128 1.88 -8.98 0.61
C ILE A 128 1.32 -9.35 -0.77
N MET A 129 0.16 -8.78 -1.15
CA MET A 129 -0.39 -8.96 -2.48
C MET A 129 0.52 -8.42 -3.59
N ALA A 130 1.16 -7.27 -3.38
CA ALA A 130 2.11 -6.68 -4.34
C ALA A 130 3.33 -7.58 -4.52
N VAL A 131 3.91 -8.08 -3.42
CA VAL A 131 5.01 -9.06 -3.43
C VAL A 131 4.63 -10.32 -4.20
N TYR A 132 3.49 -10.94 -3.87
CA TYR A 132 3.04 -12.16 -4.53
C TYR A 132 2.82 -11.96 -6.03
N LYS A 133 2.10 -10.90 -6.43
CA LYS A 133 1.85 -10.61 -7.85
C LYS A 133 3.13 -10.25 -8.60
N TYR A 134 4.06 -9.53 -7.97
CA TYR A 134 5.36 -9.26 -8.55
C TYR A 134 6.12 -10.56 -8.82
N TYR A 135 6.24 -11.45 -7.84
CA TYR A 135 6.90 -12.74 -8.04
C TYR A 135 6.22 -13.57 -9.13
N LYS A 136 4.87 -13.67 -9.13
CA LYS A 136 4.14 -14.40 -10.17
C LYS A 136 4.47 -13.89 -11.57
N LYS A 137 4.76 -12.59 -11.71
CA LYS A 137 5.09 -11.92 -12.97
C LYS A 137 6.56 -12.07 -13.38
N THR A 138 7.49 -11.92 -12.45
CA THR A 138 8.93 -11.80 -12.75
C THR A 138 9.75 -13.04 -12.43
N LYS A 139 9.24 -13.94 -11.57
CA LYS A 139 9.96 -15.10 -11.03
C LYS A 139 11.25 -14.72 -10.30
N ASP A 140 11.36 -13.49 -9.80
CA ASP A 140 12.53 -12.98 -9.09
C ASP A 140 12.64 -13.59 -7.68
N ILE A 141 13.14 -14.82 -7.62
CA ILE A 141 13.31 -15.57 -6.38
C ILE A 141 14.37 -14.94 -5.47
N LYS A 142 15.36 -14.23 -6.04
CA LYS A 142 16.39 -13.55 -5.25
C LYS A 142 15.78 -12.43 -4.40
N MET A 143 14.91 -11.62 -4.99
CA MET A 143 14.16 -10.60 -4.25
C MET A 143 13.28 -11.24 -3.18
N LEU A 144 12.52 -12.30 -3.52
CA LEU A 144 11.64 -12.96 -2.56
C LEU A 144 12.42 -13.53 -1.35
N LYS A 145 13.56 -14.20 -1.58
CA LYS A 145 14.43 -14.69 -0.50
C LYS A 145 15.02 -13.58 0.36
N TYR A 146 15.31 -12.42 -0.24
CA TYR A 146 15.83 -11.27 0.51
C TYR A 146 14.80 -10.72 1.51
N ILE A 147 13.52 -10.68 1.12
CA ILE A 147 12.46 -10.11 1.98
C ILE A 147 11.75 -11.13 2.87
N SER A 148 11.92 -12.43 2.63
CA SER A 148 11.14 -13.48 3.30
C SER A 148 11.30 -13.49 4.82
N SER A 149 12.46 -13.06 5.33
CA SER A 149 12.76 -13.04 6.77
C SER A 149 11.80 -12.18 7.59
N LYS A 150 11.25 -11.10 7.01
CA LYS A 150 10.30 -10.19 7.69
C LYS A 150 8.87 -10.30 7.17
N LEU A 151 8.65 -11.03 6.07
CA LEU A 151 7.33 -11.11 5.46
C LEU A 151 6.30 -11.76 6.39
N LYS A 152 6.76 -12.68 7.26
CA LYS A 152 5.95 -13.27 8.32
C LYS A 152 5.42 -12.25 9.32
N ASP A 153 6.26 -11.29 9.73
CA ASP A 153 5.87 -10.25 10.67
C ASP A 153 4.78 -9.36 10.05
N VAL A 154 4.93 -9.02 8.77
CA VAL A 154 3.89 -8.29 8.02
C VAL A 154 2.59 -9.09 7.95
N ALA A 155 2.67 -10.39 7.64
CA ALA A 155 1.49 -11.26 7.58
C ALA A 155 0.78 -11.41 8.93
N TYR A 156 1.54 -11.37 10.04
CA TYR A 156 1.04 -11.51 11.40
C TYR A 156 0.18 -10.33 11.87
N ILE A 157 0.31 -9.15 11.26
CA ILE A 157 -0.55 -7.99 11.55
C ILE A 157 -2.04 -8.34 11.36
N ILE A 158 -2.36 -9.10 10.32
CA ILE A 158 -3.74 -9.49 9.96
C ILE A 158 -4.41 -10.30 11.08
N PRO A 159 -3.88 -11.48 11.52
CA PRO A 159 -4.47 -12.23 12.62
C PRO A 159 -4.37 -11.51 13.97
N TYR A 160 -3.35 -10.67 14.19
CA TYR A 160 -3.23 -9.90 15.43
C TYR A 160 -4.42 -8.94 15.61
N LEU A 161 -4.90 -8.35 14.51
CA LEU A 161 -6.03 -7.42 14.50
C LEU A 161 -7.39 -8.10 14.38
N GLN A 162 -7.44 -9.44 14.30
CA GLN A 162 -8.69 -10.19 14.25
C GLN A 162 -9.42 -10.15 15.59
N THR A 163 -10.70 -9.80 15.55
CA THR A 163 -11.57 -9.71 16.73
C THR A 163 -12.18 -11.05 17.07
N SER A 164 -12.20 -11.39 18.36
CA SER A 164 -12.77 -12.66 18.86
C SER A 164 -14.31 -12.66 18.89
N ASN A 165 -14.94 -11.48 18.90
CA ASN A 165 -16.40 -11.33 18.99
C ASN A 165 -17.10 -11.69 17.68
N ASN A 166 -16.53 -11.34 16.52
CA ASN A 166 -17.19 -11.50 15.24
C ASN A 166 -16.29 -12.06 14.13
N GLY A 167 -14.97 -12.15 14.36
CA GLY A 167 -13.99 -12.71 13.42
C GLY A 167 -13.54 -11.77 12.30
N LEU A 168 -14.01 -10.52 12.29
CA LEU A 168 -13.52 -9.45 11.42
C LEU A 168 -12.18 -8.93 11.93
N ILE A 169 -11.54 -8.12 11.11
CA ILE A 169 -10.24 -7.51 11.37
C ILE A 169 -10.45 -6.01 11.50
N LYS A 170 -9.78 -5.42 12.49
CA LYS A 170 -9.81 -3.99 12.76
C LYS A 170 -8.71 -3.28 11.98
N ALA A 171 -9.00 -2.05 11.56
CA ALA A 171 -8.00 -1.22 10.90
C ALA A 171 -6.77 -0.93 11.80
N LEU A 172 -7.00 -0.71 13.10
CA LEU A 172 -5.99 -0.29 14.05
C LEU A 172 -6.13 -1.01 15.41
N PRO A 173 -5.02 -1.19 16.15
CA PRO A 173 -5.07 -1.80 17.48
C PRO A 173 -5.99 -1.06 18.46
N ASP A 174 -5.97 0.28 18.43
CA ASP A 174 -6.66 1.16 19.38
C ASP A 174 -8.04 1.63 18.91
N LYS A 175 -8.50 1.18 17.73
CA LYS A 175 -9.84 1.51 17.21
C LYS A 175 -10.74 0.28 17.23
N ASP A 176 -12.04 0.53 17.30
CA ASP A 176 -13.10 -0.48 17.14
C ASP A 176 -13.84 -0.20 15.83
N GLU A 177 -13.08 -0.37 14.74
CA GLU A 177 -13.46 -0.02 13.37
C GLU A 177 -13.07 -1.17 12.45
N GLU A 178 -14.08 -1.84 11.90
CA GLU A 178 -13.96 -3.01 11.04
C GLU A 178 -14.59 -2.66 9.68
N TYR A 179 -13.76 -2.34 8.70
CA TYR A 179 -14.22 -1.90 7.38
C TYR A 179 -14.38 -3.08 6.41
N LEU A 180 -15.40 -3.03 5.55
CA LEU A 180 -15.62 -4.03 4.50
C LEU A 180 -14.43 -4.11 3.53
N MET A 181 -13.87 -2.95 3.18
CA MET A 181 -12.77 -2.83 2.25
C MET A 181 -11.54 -3.57 2.79
N ASP A 182 -11.12 -3.19 3.98
CA ASP A 182 -9.97 -3.72 4.71
C ASP A 182 -10.08 -5.24 4.88
N ASN A 183 -11.21 -5.72 5.40
CA ASN A 183 -11.42 -7.16 5.59
C ASN A 183 -11.37 -7.96 4.27
N CYS A 184 -11.83 -7.37 3.16
CA CYS A 184 -11.68 -8.00 1.84
C CYS A 184 -10.21 -8.00 1.38
N GLU A 185 -9.46 -6.94 1.69
CA GLU A 185 -8.03 -6.84 1.43
C GLU A 185 -7.25 -7.86 2.24
N ASP A 186 -7.56 -8.04 3.52
CA ASP A 186 -7.00 -9.05 4.40
C ASP A 186 -7.20 -10.46 3.86
N TYR A 187 -8.41 -10.79 3.40
CA TYR A 187 -8.66 -12.05 2.73
C TYR A 187 -7.75 -12.22 1.49
N GLY A 188 -7.58 -11.15 0.71
CA GLY A 188 -6.66 -11.11 -0.43
C GLY A 188 -5.18 -11.27 -0.03
N GLY A 189 -4.76 -10.60 1.04
CA GLY A 189 -3.42 -10.63 1.62
C GLY A 189 -3.07 -11.99 2.16
N VAL A 190 -3.94 -12.61 2.97
CA VAL A 190 -3.77 -13.98 3.46
C VAL A 190 -3.69 -14.97 2.30
N LYS A 191 -4.55 -14.84 1.29
CA LYS A 191 -4.48 -15.70 0.09
C LYS A 191 -3.16 -15.52 -0.66
N ALA A 192 -2.64 -14.30 -0.77
CA ALA A 192 -1.34 -14.03 -1.38
C ALA A 192 -0.19 -14.60 -0.54
N TYR A 193 -0.26 -14.49 0.79
CA TYR A 193 0.72 -15.06 1.71
C TYR A 193 0.79 -16.58 1.60
N LEU A 194 -0.37 -17.25 1.58
CA LEU A 194 -0.45 -18.69 1.32
C LEU A 194 0.21 -19.07 0.00
N GLY A 195 -0.02 -18.29 -1.06
CA GLY A 195 0.65 -18.50 -2.35
C GLY A 195 2.17 -18.34 -2.26
N LEU A 196 2.67 -17.42 -1.43
CA LEU A 196 4.10 -17.25 -1.19
C LEU A 196 4.68 -18.43 -0.40
N LEU A 197 3.98 -18.93 0.62
CA LEU A 197 4.36 -20.14 1.34
C LEU A 197 4.44 -21.37 0.40
N GLU A 198 3.51 -21.50 -0.55
CA GLU A 198 3.62 -22.57 -1.56
C GLU A 198 4.88 -22.44 -2.42
N ILE A 199 5.22 -21.21 -2.81
CA ILE A 199 6.40 -20.91 -3.62
C ILE A 199 7.70 -21.19 -2.86
N THR A 200 7.73 -20.94 -1.54
CA THR A 200 8.92 -21.17 -0.70
C THR A 200 9.04 -22.60 -0.19
N GLY A 201 8.09 -23.49 -0.52
CA GLY A 201 8.12 -24.90 -0.14
C GLY A 201 7.42 -25.23 1.17
N GLU A 202 6.59 -24.33 1.68
CA GLU A 202 5.94 -24.40 3.01
C GLU A 202 4.45 -24.79 2.94
N LYS A 203 3.97 -25.31 1.81
CA LYS A 203 2.55 -25.62 1.48
C LYS A 203 1.81 -26.52 2.49
N SER A 204 2.51 -27.24 3.36
CA SER A 204 1.89 -28.13 4.35
C SER A 204 2.36 -27.87 5.78
N GLY A 205 3.06 -26.75 6.01
CA GLY A 205 3.58 -26.38 7.32
C GLY A 205 2.48 -25.92 8.30
N LYS A 206 2.83 -25.84 9.59
CA LYS A 206 1.94 -25.30 10.65
C LYS A 206 1.44 -23.90 10.28
N GLU A 207 2.33 -23.08 9.72
CA GLU A 207 2.04 -21.72 9.26
C GLU A 207 1.01 -21.69 8.12
N PHE A 208 1.21 -22.50 7.08
CA PHE A 208 0.24 -22.61 5.99
C PHE A 208 -1.14 -23.03 6.50
N ASN A 209 -1.20 -24.06 7.36
CA ASN A 209 -2.45 -24.54 7.94
C ASN A 209 -3.15 -23.48 8.80
N TYR A 210 -2.38 -22.66 9.52
CA TYR A 210 -2.92 -21.54 10.29
C TYR A 210 -3.56 -20.48 9.37
N TYR A 211 -2.83 -20.02 8.35
CA TYR A 211 -3.35 -19.01 7.43
C TYR A 211 -4.48 -19.54 6.53
N GLU A 212 -4.54 -20.83 6.22
CA GLU A 212 -5.69 -21.45 5.54
C GLU A 212 -6.96 -21.36 6.40
N LYS A 213 -6.85 -21.62 7.72
CA LYS A 213 -7.97 -21.45 8.65
C LYS A 213 -8.36 -19.98 8.78
N LEU A 214 -7.40 -19.08 8.92
CA LEU A 214 -7.62 -17.63 8.98
C LEU A 214 -8.37 -17.14 7.74
N LYS A 215 -7.92 -17.50 6.53
CA LYS A 215 -8.57 -17.14 5.25
C LYS A 215 -10.05 -17.52 5.25
N LYS A 216 -10.38 -18.74 5.69
CA LYS A 216 -11.76 -19.23 5.77
C LYS A 216 -12.57 -18.45 6.82
N SER A 217 -11.96 -18.17 7.98
CA SER A 217 -12.55 -17.37 9.05
C SER A 217 -12.93 -15.97 8.58
N ILE A 218 -11.99 -15.26 7.93
CA ILE A 218 -12.21 -13.89 7.41
C ILE A 218 -13.38 -13.88 6.42
N LYS A 219 -13.38 -14.78 5.42
CA LYS A 219 -14.50 -14.84 4.45
C LYS A 219 -15.83 -15.12 5.16
N ALA A 220 -15.86 -16.05 6.11
CA ALA A 220 -17.08 -16.35 6.86
C ALA A 220 -17.55 -15.14 7.69
N ALA A 221 -16.63 -14.42 8.35
CA ALA A 221 -16.93 -13.22 9.12
C ALA A 221 -17.49 -12.09 8.26
N ILE A 222 -16.92 -11.84 7.07
CA ILE A 222 -17.44 -10.83 6.13
C ILE A 222 -18.89 -11.17 5.74
N ILE A 223 -19.15 -12.42 5.32
CA ILE A 223 -20.49 -12.84 4.91
C ILE A 223 -21.47 -12.79 6.09
N LYS A 224 -21.07 -13.27 7.27
CA LYS A 224 -21.95 -13.32 8.44
C LYS A 224 -22.30 -11.92 8.95
N ASN A 225 -21.32 -11.03 9.03
CA ASN A 225 -21.46 -9.78 9.77
C ASN A 225 -21.76 -8.58 8.86
N LEU A 226 -21.19 -8.54 7.66
CA LEU A 226 -21.30 -7.38 6.76
C LEU A 226 -22.29 -7.59 5.62
N TYR A 227 -22.64 -8.82 5.23
CA TYR A 227 -23.65 -9.00 4.19
C TYR A 227 -25.06 -8.69 4.70
N ASN A 228 -25.77 -7.80 4.00
CA ASN A 228 -27.11 -7.38 4.29
C ASN A 228 -28.10 -8.00 3.30
N ARG A 229 -28.65 -9.17 3.64
CA ARG A 229 -29.56 -9.92 2.78
C ARG A 229 -30.80 -9.12 2.35
N ARG A 230 -31.33 -8.24 3.21
CA ARG A 230 -32.50 -7.41 2.89
C ARG A 230 -32.21 -6.37 1.80
N ARG A 231 -30.98 -5.84 1.78
CA ARG A 231 -30.54 -4.82 0.81
C ARG A 231 -29.77 -5.41 -0.37
N ASN A 232 -29.48 -6.70 -0.33
CA ASN A 232 -28.69 -7.44 -1.32
C ASN A 232 -27.33 -6.76 -1.60
N ASN A 233 -26.71 -6.21 -0.56
CA ASN A 233 -25.40 -5.56 -0.60
C ASN A 233 -24.68 -5.77 0.75
N PHE A 234 -23.46 -5.24 0.88
CA PHE A 234 -22.74 -5.27 2.14
C PHE A 234 -22.88 -3.94 2.88
N ASP A 235 -23.00 -4.01 4.19
CA ASP A 235 -22.74 -2.90 5.10
C ASP A 235 -21.25 -2.53 5.01
N TRP A 236 -20.92 -1.25 4.97
CA TRP A 236 -19.55 -0.81 4.67
C TRP A 236 -18.61 -0.90 5.87
N ALA A 237 -19.16 -0.98 7.09
CA ALA A 237 -18.37 -1.17 8.30
C ALA A 237 -19.20 -1.68 9.50
N ILE A 238 -18.50 -2.13 10.53
CA ILE A 238 -18.94 -2.14 11.92
C ILE A 238 -18.04 -1.18 12.70
N ILE A 239 -18.64 -0.19 13.37
CA ILE A 239 -17.91 0.80 14.15
C ILE A 239 -18.51 0.85 15.55
N LYS A 240 -17.69 0.64 16.57
CA LYS A 240 -18.14 0.58 17.98
C LYS A 240 -19.27 -0.44 18.16
N GLY A 241 -19.10 -1.62 17.57
CA GLY A 241 -20.10 -2.70 17.52
C GLY A 241 -21.37 -2.41 16.71
N ARG A 242 -21.49 -1.27 16.03
CA ARG A 242 -22.70 -0.88 15.26
C ARG A 242 -22.46 -0.97 13.76
N LYS A 243 -23.36 -1.69 13.07
CA LYS A 243 -23.35 -1.78 11.60
C LYS A 243 -23.58 -0.41 10.94
N ARG A 244 -22.82 -0.14 9.90
CA ARG A 244 -22.96 1.03 9.02
C ARG A 244 -23.50 0.58 7.67
N TYR A 245 -24.80 0.76 7.50
CA TYR A 245 -25.49 0.33 6.28
C TYR A 245 -25.04 1.14 5.07
N SER A 246 -24.78 0.46 3.95
CA SER A 246 -24.42 1.13 2.71
C SER A 246 -25.62 1.79 2.05
N ASN A 247 -25.42 3.04 1.61
CA ASN A 247 -26.27 3.79 0.72
C ASN A 247 -25.61 3.92 -0.66
N TRP A 248 -26.27 3.40 -1.69
CA TRP A 248 -25.75 3.44 -3.06
C TRP A 248 -25.56 4.86 -3.62
N LEU A 249 -26.23 5.88 -3.06
CA LEU A 249 -26.06 7.28 -3.45
C LEU A 249 -24.85 7.96 -2.79
N VAL A 250 -24.30 7.34 -1.74
CA VAL A 250 -23.03 7.76 -1.14
C VAL A 250 -21.92 6.99 -1.83
N TYR A 251 -21.02 7.71 -2.50
CA TYR A 251 -19.98 7.06 -3.29
C TYR A 251 -18.93 6.37 -2.42
N TYR A 252 -18.34 7.11 -1.48
CA TYR A 252 -17.34 6.62 -0.55
C TYR A 252 -17.79 6.99 0.87
N PRO A 253 -17.72 6.05 1.83
CA PRO A 253 -17.21 4.68 1.70
C PRO A 253 -18.20 3.69 1.05
N ASP A 254 -19.50 3.99 1.06
CA ASP A 254 -20.59 3.02 0.87
C ASP A 254 -20.57 2.25 -0.47
N ALA A 255 -20.80 2.93 -1.60
CA ALA A 255 -20.94 2.28 -2.89
C ALA A 255 -19.62 1.71 -3.41
N LEU A 256 -18.50 2.41 -3.17
CA LEU A 256 -17.18 1.96 -3.58
C LEU A 256 -16.78 0.67 -2.86
N ALA A 257 -17.09 0.56 -1.56
CA ALA A 257 -16.78 -0.65 -0.78
C ALA A 257 -17.42 -1.91 -1.37
N GLN A 258 -18.54 -1.79 -2.11
CA GLN A 258 -19.20 -2.92 -2.78
C GLN A 258 -18.35 -3.56 -3.90
N LEU A 259 -17.31 -2.87 -4.38
CA LEU A 259 -16.39 -3.42 -5.38
C LEU A 259 -15.38 -4.40 -4.77
N PHE A 260 -15.05 -4.27 -3.48
CA PHE A 260 -14.01 -5.05 -2.82
C PHE A 260 -14.35 -6.54 -2.70
N PRO A 261 -15.58 -6.93 -2.31
CA PRO A 261 -15.99 -8.34 -2.34
C PRO A 261 -15.82 -8.99 -3.72
N ILE A 262 -16.06 -8.23 -4.79
CA ILE A 262 -15.84 -8.69 -6.18
C ILE A 262 -14.34 -8.84 -6.42
N LEU A 263 -13.57 -7.78 -6.18
CA LEU A 263 -12.14 -7.70 -6.45
C LEU A 263 -11.34 -8.81 -5.77
N TYR A 264 -11.71 -9.15 -4.52
CA TYR A 264 -11.00 -10.16 -3.73
C TYR A 264 -11.66 -11.55 -3.77
N GLY A 265 -12.86 -11.67 -4.33
CA GLY A 265 -13.51 -12.97 -4.59
C GLY A 265 -14.21 -13.53 -3.36
N ILE A 266 -14.80 -12.64 -2.57
CA ILE A 266 -15.70 -12.98 -1.46
C ILE A 266 -17.07 -13.42 -2.00
N THR A 267 -17.55 -12.75 -3.05
CA THR A 267 -18.84 -13.05 -3.69
C THR A 267 -18.81 -14.40 -4.41
N ASP A 268 -19.85 -15.20 -4.21
CA ASP A 268 -20.17 -16.37 -5.03
C ASP A 268 -21.67 -16.36 -5.38
N GLN A 269 -22.09 -17.21 -6.34
CA GLN A 269 -23.48 -17.26 -6.80
C GLN A 269 -24.47 -17.56 -5.67
N SER A 270 -24.03 -18.24 -4.60
CA SER A 270 -24.83 -18.65 -3.45
C SER A 270 -25.04 -17.57 -2.38
N THR A 271 -24.22 -16.52 -2.34
CA THR A 271 -24.27 -15.49 -1.29
C THR A 271 -24.74 -14.15 -1.83
N VAL A 272 -24.00 -13.56 -2.78
CA VAL A 272 -24.33 -12.30 -3.44
C VAL A 272 -23.72 -12.27 -4.84
N SER A 273 -24.53 -11.90 -5.83
CA SER A 273 -24.07 -11.89 -7.22
C SER A 273 -23.08 -10.74 -7.45
N ALA A 274 -21.84 -11.09 -7.80
CA ALA A 274 -20.83 -10.13 -8.25
C ALA A 274 -21.35 -9.25 -9.41
N LYS A 275 -22.12 -9.86 -10.32
CA LYS A 275 -22.76 -9.17 -11.46
C LYS A 275 -23.80 -8.15 -10.97
N PHE A 276 -24.59 -8.49 -9.95
CA PHE A 276 -25.54 -7.55 -9.35
C PHE A 276 -24.84 -6.33 -8.77
N LEU A 277 -23.86 -6.51 -7.89
CA LEU A 277 -23.11 -5.41 -7.27
C LEU A 277 -22.43 -4.53 -8.32
N TRP A 278 -21.78 -5.15 -9.32
CA TRP A 278 -21.14 -4.42 -10.42
C TRP A 278 -22.13 -3.62 -11.26
N ASN A 279 -23.26 -4.21 -11.64
CA ASN A 279 -24.27 -3.54 -12.46
C ASN A 279 -24.96 -2.42 -11.69
N LYS A 280 -25.23 -2.60 -10.39
CA LYS A 280 -25.79 -1.57 -9.51
C LYS A 280 -24.83 -0.40 -9.33
N PHE A 281 -23.55 -0.66 -9.09
CA PHE A 281 -22.53 0.39 -9.01
C PHE A 281 -22.44 1.18 -10.32
N LYS A 282 -22.34 0.48 -11.46
CA LYS A 282 -22.30 1.11 -12.78
C LYS A 282 -23.55 1.92 -13.08
N SER A 283 -24.75 1.44 -12.76
CA SER A 283 -25.96 2.19 -13.13
C SER A 283 -26.02 3.58 -12.49
N ILE A 284 -25.40 3.75 -11.32
CA ILE A 284 -25.34 5.01 -10.59
C ILE A 284 -24.10 5.83 -10.98
N TYR A 285 -22.92 5.19 -11.10
CA TYR A 285 -21.64 5.87 -11.28
C TYR A 285 -21.02 5.77 -12.68
N ARG A 286 -21.76 5.30 -13.70
CA ARG A 286 -21.28 5.09 -15.09
C ARG A 286 -20.49 6.27 -15.66
N LYS A 287 -20.96 7.48 -15.38
CA LYS A 287 -20.44 8.74 -15.92
C LYS A 287 -19.54 9.49 -14.94
N LYS A 288 -19.18 8.90 -13.80
CA LYS A 288 -18.33 9.60 -12.83
C LYS A 288 -16.92 9.72 -13.41
N THR A 289 -16.61 10.91 -13.92
CA THR A 289 -15.34 11.33 -14.52
C THR A 289 -14.56 12.31 -13.63
N GLY A 290 -15.05 12.56 -12.41
CA GLY A 290 -14.38 13.43 -11.45
C GLY A 290 -13.01 12.89 -11.02
N PRO A 291 -12.15 13.72 -10.41
CA PRO A 291 -10.85 13.30 -9.91
C PRO A 291 -11.09 12.28 -8.78
N PHE A 292 -11.02 10.99 -9.11
CA PHE A 292 -10.89 9.96 -8.11
C PHE A 292 -9.51 10.11 -7.45
N PRO A 293 -9.42 9.96 -6.13
CA PRO A 293 -8.18 9.51 -5.52
C PRO A 293 -7.61 8.31 -6.29
N ALA A 294 -6.29 8.25 -6.48
CA ALA A 294 -5.65 7.30 -7.40
C ALA A 294 -5.99 5.86 -7.08
N GLU A 295 -5.96 5.51 -5.81
CA GLU A 295 -6.26 4.19 -5.27
C GLU A 295 -7.67 3.76 -5.66
N GLN A 296 -8.66 4.66 -5.55
CA GLN A 296 -10.04 4.37 -5.94
C GLN A 296 -10.18 4.13 -7.45
N LYS A 297 -9.43 4.89 -8.27
CA LYS A 297 -9.36 4.68 -9.73
C LYS A 297 -8.74 3.31 -10.05
N ALA A 298 -7.61 2.99 -9.40
CA ALA A 298 -6.93 1.71 -9.57
C ALA A 298 -7.86 0.54 -9.17
N LEU A 299 -8.52 0.61 -8.03
CA LEU A 299 -9.48 -0.39 -7.53
C LEU A 299 -10.67 -0.59 -8.48
N TYR A 300 -11.22 0.49 -9.02
CA TYR A 300 -12.28 0.41 -10.04
C TYR A 300 -11.79 -0.35 -11.28
N PHE A 301 -10.60 -0.02 -11.81
CA PHE A 301 -10.04 -0.70 -12.97
C PHE A 301 -9.77 -2.18 -12.70
N LEU A 302 -9.18 -2.50 -11.55
CA LEU A 302 -8.91 -3.88 -11.15
C LEU A 302 -10.22 -4.70 -11.04
N THR A 303 -11.28 -4.10 -10.50
CA THR A 303 -12.60 -4.74 -10.40
C THR A 303 -13.23 -4.96 -11.77
N LYS A 304 -13.20 -3.94 -12.65
CA LYS A 304 -13.70 -4.02 -14.03
C LYS A 304 -13.03 -5.15 -14.81
N GLU A 305 -11.71 -5.27 -14.67
CA GLU A 305 -10.92 -6.32 -15.31
C GLU A 305 -11.22 -7.72 -14.76
N LYS A 306 -11.67 -7.82 -13.51
CA LYS A 306 -12.00 -9.10 -12.88
C LYS A 306 -13.39 -9.60 -13.29
N ILE A 307 -14.37 -8.70 -13.37
CA ILE A 307 -15.75 -9.07 -13.70
C ILE A 307 -15.97 -9.36 -15.19
N ASN A 308 -15.06 -8.89 -16.05
CA ASN A 308 -15.09 -9.12 -17.51
C ASN A 308 -14.29 -10.35 -17.95
N LYS A 309 -13.68 -11.08 -17.02
CA LYS A 309 -13.02 -12.38 -17.27
C LYS A 309 -13.98 -13.51 -16.96
#